data_AF-A0A9D1E2N7-F1
#
_entry.id   AF-A0A9D1E2N7-F1
#
_cell.length_a   1.000
_cell.length_b   1.000
_cell.length_c   1.000
_cell.angle_alpha   90.00
_cell.angle_beta   90.00
_cell.angle_gamma   90.00
#
_symmetry.space_group_name_H-M   'P 1'
#
loop_
_entity.id
_entity.type
_entity.pdbx_description
1 polymer ?
#
loop_
_entity_poly.entity_id
_entity_poly.type
_entity_poly.pdbx_seq_one_letter_code
_entity_poly.pdbx_strand_id
1 'polypeptide(L)'
;MFAAAGCSPLSKAQIEAVGELTFRSDTISRSPAVLFGEMSELRLERGLFYAASLTSGTARCEEVTALAETSMDDESLVRKASGYVDAFNSYVRALHSVSAEARWKGIGTELRGIGSRVDSVIYRYNRLDTGYEDIPTGYARMAGRVLA
;
A
#
# COMPACT_ATOMS: atom_id res chain seq x y z
N MET A 1 9.52 31.33 -24.76
CA MET A 1 8.08 31.05 -24.52
C MET A 1 7.88 29.56 -24.75
N PHE A 2 8.21 28.73 -23.75
CA PHE A 2 8.06 27.28 -23.83
C PHE A 2 6.63 26.91 -23.43
N ALA A 3 5.97 26.16 -24.30
CA ALA A 3 4.59 25.75 -24.19
C ALA A 3 4.35 24.98 -22.88
N ALA A 4 3.44 25.48 -22.04
CA ALA A 4 2.72 24.67 -21.07
C ALA A 4 1.71 23.78 -21.81
N ALA A 5 2.22 22.88 -22.65
CA ALA A 5 1.42 21.86 -23.30
C ALA A 5 1.36 20.65 -22.37
N GLY A 6 0.16 20.32 -21.89
CA GLY A 6 -0.17 18.95 -21.50
C GLY A 6 -0.28 18.63 -20.01
N CYS A 7 -1.06 19.40 -19.25
CA CYS A 7 -1.83 18.79 -18.15
C CYS A 7 -3.30 19.12 -18.42
N SER A 8 -4.05 18.17 -18.99
CA SER A 8 -5.50 18.30 -19.02
C SER A 8 -5.98 18.42 -17.57
N PRO A 9 -6.68 19.49 -17.17
CA PRO A 9 -7.34 19.50 -15.87
C PRO A 9 -8.27 18.28 -15.83
N LEU A 10 -8.26 17.57 -14.70
CA LEU A 10 -9.19 16.47 -14.48
C LEU A 10 -10.61 17.00 -14.69
N SER A 11 -11.44 16.26 -15.42
CA SER A 11 -12.85 16.61 -15.58
C SER A 11 -13.56 16.56 -14.23
N LYS A 12 -14.69 17.26 -14.10
CA LYS A 12 -15.50 17.23 -12.87
C LYS A 12 -15.84 15.80 -12.44
N ALA A 13 -16.20 14.94 -13.39
CA ALA A 13 -16.46 13.52 -13.14
C ALA A 13 -15.22 12.76 -12.62
N GLN A 14 -14.02 13.10 -13.10
CA GLN A 14 -12.78 12.50 -12.60
C GLN A 14 -12.45 12.96 -11.17
N ILE A 15 -12.71 14.23 -10.84
CA ILE A 15 -12.53 14.75 -9.48
C ILE A 15 -13.50 14.06 -8.51
N GLU A 16 -14.78 13.95 -8.88
CA GLU A 16 -15.80 13.23 -8.11
C GLU A 16 -15.42 11.75 -7.92
N ALA A 17 -14.94 11.08 -8.98
CA ALA A 17 -14.48 9.69 -8.89
C ALA A 17 -13.28 9.51 -7.94
N VAL A 18 -12.33 10.45 -7.94
CA VAL A 18 -11.20 10.43 -6.99
C VAL A 18 -11.67 10.68 -5.56
N GLY A 19 -12.65 11.57 -5.36
CA GLY A 19 -13.29 11.81 -4.07
C GLY A 19 -13.95 10.53 -3.52
N GLU A 20 -14.77 9.88 -4.34
CA GLU A 20 -15.46 8.63 -3.97
C GLU A 20 -14.47 7.49 -3.71
N LEU A 21 -13.43 7.34 -4.54
CA LEU A 21 -12.37 6.37 -4.32
C LEU A 21 -11.67 6.61 -2.98
N THR A 22 -11.35 7.86 -2.66
CA THR A 22 -10.68 8.22 -1.39
C THR A 22 -11.57 7.86 -0.21
N PHE A 23 -12.84 8.22 -0.26
CA PHE A 23 -13.82 7.92 0.78
C PHE A 23 -13.97 6.41 1.01
N ARG A 24 -14.10 5.61 -0.06
CA ARG A 24 -14.21 4.15 0.02
C ARG A 24 -12.91 3.46 0.46
N SER A 25 -11.76 4.06 0.16
CA SER A 25 -10.45 3.50 0.49
C SER A 25 -10.09 3.62 1.98
N ASP A 26 -10.63 4.63 2.69
CA ASP A 26 -10.44 4.75 4.14
C ASP A 26 -10.92 3.48 4.88
N THR A 27 -11.95 2.81 4.36
CA THR A 27 -12.46 1.54 4.89
C THR A 27 -11.53 0.35 4.62
N ILE A 28 -10.73 0.37 3.57
CA ILE A 28 -9.83 -0.74 3.16
C ILE A 28 -8.47 -0.66 3.84
N SER A 29 -8.14 0.48 4.44
CA SER A 29 -6.79 0.89 4.86
C SER A 29 -6.01 -0.08 5.76
N ARG A 30 -6.63 -1.09 6.38
CA ARG A 30 -5.95 -2.19 7.10
C ARG A 30 -6.58 -3.58 6.89
N SER A 31 -7.73 -3.67 6.22
CA SER A 31 -8.63 -4.83 6.33
C SER A 31 -8.02 -6.17 5.84
N PRO A 32 -7.32 -6.25 4.69
CA PRO A 32 -6.83 -7.54 4.19
C PRO A 32 -5.69 -8.13 5.02
N ALA A 33 -4.72 -7.30 5.42
CA ALA A 33 -3.59 -7.75 6.23
C ALA A 33 -4.03 -8.22 7.62
N VAL A 34 -4.98 -7.49 8.24
CA VAL A 34 -5.59 -7.89 9.51
C VAL A 34 -6.32 -9.21 9.35
N LEU A 35 -7.20 -9.34 8.36
CA LEU A 35 -7.94 -10.59 8.12
C LEU A 35 -7.00 -11.79 7.91
N PHE A 36 -5.94 -11.63 7.14
CA PHE A 36 -4.95 -12.69 6.92
C PHE A 36 -4.19 -13.05 8.21
N GLY A 37 -3.87 -12.06 9.05
CA GLY A 37 -3.27 -12.28 10.36
C GLY A 37 -4.17 -13.10 11.28
N GLU A 38 -5.43 -12.67 11.45
CA GLU A 38 -6.41 -13.37 12.29
C GLU A 38 -6.65 -14.81 11.79
N MET A 39 -6.74 -15.00 10.47
CA MET A 39 -6.88 -16.33 9.86
C MET A 39 -5.65 -17.21 10.09
N SER A 40 -4.45 -16.64 10.04
CA SER A 40 -3.20 -17.33 10.34
C SER A 40 -3.17 -17.82 11.79
N GLU A 41 -3.52 -16.94 12.73
CA GLU A 41 -3.58 -17.27 14.16
C GLU A 41 -4.57 -18.39 14.44
N LEU A 42 -5.79 -18.32 13.87
CA LEU A 42 -6.79 -19.38 14.01
C LEU A 42 -6.32 -20.73 13.44
N ARG A 43 -5.60 -20.73 12.30
CA ARG A 43 -5.04 -21.96 11.73
C ARG A 43 -3.98 -22.56 12.62
N LEU A 44 -3.08 -21.73 13.15
CA LEU A 44 -2.02 -22.15 14.06
C LEU A 44 -2.61 -22.76 15.34
N GLU A 45 -3.53 -22.06 16.00
CA GLU A 45 -4.18 -22.57 17.22
C GLU A 45 -4.88 -23.91 16.97
N ARG A 46 -5.72 -23.97 15.93
CA ARG A 46 -6.41 -25.21 15.55
C ARG A 46 -5.43 -26.35 15.26
N GLY A 47 -4.33 -26.05 14.58
CA GLY A 47 -3.27 -27.01 14.29
C GLY A 47 -2.62 -27.55 15.57
N LEU A 48 -2.29 -26.68 16.53
CA LEU A 48 -1.70 -27.09 17.80
C LEU A 48 -2.64 -27.98 18.60
N PHE A 49 -3.94 -27.71 18.59
CA PHE A 49 -4.94 -28.60 19.20
C PHE A 49 -4.98 -29.98 18.53
N TYR A 50 -4.91 -30.02 17.20
CA TYR A 50 -4.85 -31.27 16.46
C TYR A 50 -3.56 -32.04 16.77
N ALA A 51 -2.41 -31.38 16.73
CA ALA A 51 -1.12 -31.98 17.10
C ALA A 51 -1.17 -32.57 18.52
N ALA A 52 -1.74 -31.84 19.49
CA ALA A 52 -1.87 -32.32 20.86
C ALA A 52 -2.76 -33.58 21.00
N SER A 53 -3.70 -33.79 20.08
CA SER A 53 -4.58 -34.97 20.06
C SER A 53 -3.91 -36.25 19.51
N LEU A 54 -2.75 -36.12 18.88
CA LEU A 54 -2.04 -37.25 18.28
C LEU A 54 -1.33 -38.08 19.35
N THR A 55 -1.51 -39.39 19.29
CA THR A 55 -0.94 -40.34 20.26
C THR A 55 0.51 -40.71 19.95
N SER A 56 0.91 -40.66 18.67
CA SER A 56 2.28 -40.94 18.26
C SER A 56 3.19 -39.73 18.43
N GLY A 57 4.38 -39.94 19.03
CA GLY A 57 5.42 -38.91 19.10
C GLY A 57 5.93 -38.46 17.72
N THR A 58 6.01 -39.37 16.75
CA THR A 58 6.44 -39.04 15.39
C THR A 58 5.40 -38.18 14.67
N ALA A 59 4.12 -38.58 14.75
CA ALA A 59 3.03 -37.83 14.13
C ALA A 59 2.89 -36.42 14.72
N ARG A 60 3.11 -36.27 16.04
CA ARG A 60 3.17 -34.95 16.68
C ARG A 60 4.29 -34.09 16.15
N CYS A 61 5.48 -34.67 15.98
CA CYS A 61 6.64 -33.94 15.45
C CYS A 61 6.37 -33.48 14.02
N GLU A 62 5.87 -34.38 13.17
CA GLU A 62 5.52 -34.08 11.77
C GLU A 62 4.47 -32.97 11.66
N GLU A 63 3.40 -33.05 12.45
CA GLU A 63 2.36 -32.03 12.46
C GLU A 63 2.88 -30.66 12.92
N VAL A 64 3.66 -30.62 14.02
CA VAL A 64 4.23 -29.36 14.53
C VAL A 64 5.20 -28.74 13.53
N THR A 65 6.00 -29.56 12.83
CA THR A 65 6.88 -29.08 11.76
C THR A 65 6.08 -28.49 10.60
N ALA A 66 5.03 -29.16 10.13
CA ALA A 66 4.18 -28.66 9.06
C ALA A 66 3.45 -27.36 9.43
N LEU A 67 3.02 -27.23 10.69
CA LEU A 67 2.43 -25.99 11.22
C LEU A 67 3.43 -24.85 11.26
N ALA A 68 4.68 -25.12 11.65
CA ALA A 68 5.73 -24.11 11.67
C ALA A 68 6.03 -23.58 10.26
N GLU A 69 6.13 -24.47 9.26
CA GLU A 69 6.33 -24.09 7.85
C GLU A 69 5.17 -23.23 7.34
N THR A 70 3.94 -23.67 7.58
CA THR A 70 2.73 -22.92 7.16
C THR A 70 2.65 -21.56 7.85
N SER A 71 3.01 -21.47 9.13
CA SER A 71 3.03 -20.21 9.89
C SER A 71 4.01 -19.20 9.28
N MET A 72 5.19 -19.65 8.82
CA MET A 72 6.17 -18.78 8.15
C MET A 72 5.63 -18.25 6.82
N ASP A 73 4.91 -19.08 6.07
CA ASP A 73 4.28 -18.68 4.80
C ASP A 73 3.14 -17.67 5.03
N ASP A 74 2.29 -17.91 6.04
CA ASP A 74 1.22 -16.98 6.41
C ASP A 74 1.80 -15.62 6.90
N GLU A 75 2.88 -15.61 7.69
CA GLU A 75 3.58 -14.37 8.07
C GLU A 75 4.13 -13.60 6.85
N SER A 76 4.64 -14.33 5.85
CA SER A 76 5.09 -13.75 4.58
C SER A 76 3.92 -13.10 3.83
N LEU A 77 2.77 -13.78 3.78
CA LEU A 77 1.55 -13.29 3.14
C LEU A 77 1.02 -12.02 3.82
N VAL A 78 0.93 -12.01 5.16
CA VAL A 78 0.49 -10.85 5.94
C VAL A 78 1.40 -9.64 5.71
N ARG A 79 2.73 -9.85 5.71
CA ARG A 79 3.70 -8.77 5.42
C ARG A 79 3.52 -8.22 4.00
N LYS A 80 3.38 -9.09 2.99
CA LYS A 80 3.15 -8.68 1.60
C LYS A 80 1.85 -7.88 1.47
N ALA A 81 0.75 -8.40 2.03
CA ALA A 81 -0.54 -7.72 2.02
C ALA A 81 -0.47 -6.33 2.68
N SER A 82 0.25 -6.22 3.81
CA SER A 82 0.47 -4.94 4.49
C SER A 82 1.19 -3.93 3.59
N GLY A 83 2.26 -4.37 2.92
CA GLY A 83 3.00 -3.54 1.97
C GLY A 83 2.11 -3.02 0.84
N TYR A 84 1.31 -3.89 0.22
CA TYR A 84 0.40 -3.51 -0.86
C TYR A 84 -0.65 -2.48 -0.39
N VAL A 85 -1.23 -2.69 0.79
CA VAL A 85 -2.18 -1.74 1.39
C VAL A 85 -1.51 -0.40 1.69
N ASP A 86 -0.27 -0.40 2.17
CA ASP A 86 0.49 0.84 2.43
C ASP A 86 0.81 1.63 1.16
N ALA A 87 1.16 0.95 0.06
CA ALA A 87 1.38 1.57 -1.24
C ALA A 87 0.08 2.13 -1.81
N PHE A 88 -1.01 1.36 -1.74
CA PHE A 88 -2.35 1.79 -2.17
C PHE A 88 -2.85 3.01 -1.39
N ASN A 89 -2.73 2.99 -0.06
CA ASN A 89 -3.10 4.13 0.80
C ASN A 89 -2.29 5.38 0.46
N SER A 90 -0.99 5.24 0.18
CA SER A 90 -0.18 6.38 -0.29
C SER A 90 -0.65 6.90 -1.64
N TYR A 91 -0.98 6.00 -2.57
CA TYR A 91 -1.46 6.37 -3.90
C TYR A 91 -2.76 7.17 -3.81
N VAL A 92 -3.74 6.69 -3.04
CA VAL A 92 -5.00 7.39 -2.78
C VAL A 92 -4.76 8.76 -2.17
N ARG A 93 -3.86 8.87 -1.16
CA ARG A 93 -3.50 10.16 -0.55
C ARG A 93 -2.82 11.13 -1.52
N ALA A 94 -2.04 10.62 -2.47
CA ALA A 94 -1.42 11.42 -3.51
C ALA A 94 -2.47 11.90 -4.53
N LEU A 95 -3.35 11.01 -4.99
CA LEU A 95 -4.47 11.34 -5.88
C LEU A 95 -5.40 12.40 -5.29
N HIS A 96 -5.87 12.20 -4.05
CA HIS A 96 -6.69 13.18 -3.34
C HIS A 96 -5.95 14.52 -3.20
N SER A 97 -4.62 14.47 -3.09
CA SER A 97 -3.83 15.68 -3.02
C SER A 97 -3.84 16.50 -4.30
N VAL A 98 -3.91 15.83 -5.46
CA VAL A 98 -3.96 16.45 -6.79
C VAL A 98 -5.38 16.84 -7.19
N SER A 99 -6.42 16.20 -6.65
CA SER A 99 -7.82 16.44 -7.05
C SER A 99 -8.59 17.45 -6.19
N ALA A 100 -8.08 17.90 -5.04
CA ALA A 100 -8.82 18.78 -4.12
C ALA A 100 -8.94 20.24 -4.63
N GLU A 101 -10.16 20.78 -4.70
CA GLU A 101 -10.46 22.14 -5.23
C GLU A 101 -9.86 23.29 -4.40
N ALA A 102 -9.69 23.12 -3.08
CA ALA A 102 -9.28 24.19 -2.16
C ALA A 102 -7.83 24.70 -2.34
N ARG A 103 -7.09 24.18 -3.33
CA ARG A 103 -5.63 24.01 -3.29
C ARG A 103 -4.85 24.78 -4.38
N TRP A 104 -5.45 25.80 -4.97
CA TRP A 104 -4.79 26.64 -5.99
C TRP A 104 -4.44 28.05 -5.45
N LYS A 105 -4.29 28.19 -4.13
CA LYS A 105 -4.09 29.51 -3.48
C LYS A 105 -2.62 29.83 -3.20
N GLY A 106 -1.71 28.86 -3.27
CA GLY A 106 -0.27 29.03 -2.98
C GLY A 106 0.64 28.08 -3.77
N ILE A 107 0.88 28.41 -5.05
CA ILE A 107 1.53 27.57 -6.07
C ILE A 107 2.83 26.87 -5.60
N GLY A 108 3.75 27.57 -4.92
CA GLY A 108 5.09 27.04 -4.62
C GLY A 108 5.17 26.00 -3.49
N THR A 109 4.39 26.15 -2.42
CA THR A 109 4.37 25.19 -1.29
C THR A 109 3.53 23.97 -1.62
N GLU A 110 2.46 24.16 -2.39
CA GLU A 110 1.52 23.12 -2.79
C GLU A 110 2.14 22.14 -3.80
N LEU A 111 2.92 22.62 -4.78
CA LEU A 111 3.62 21.75 -5.74
C LEU A 111 4.74 20.92 -5.10
N ARG A 112 5.48 21.46 -4.12
CA ARG A 112 6.43 20.65 -3.32
C ARG A 112 5.71 19.58 -2.51
N GLY A 113 4.55 19.90 -1.95
CA GLY A 113 3.70 18.96 -1.21
C GLY A 113 3.10 17.84 -2.08
N ILE A 114 2.80 18.12 -3.34
CA ILE A 114 2.39 17.09 -4.31
C ILE A 114 3.57 16.19 -4.65
N GLY A 115 4.73 16.77 -4.98
CA GLY A 115 5.90 15.99 -5.33
C GLY A 115 6.39 15.09 -4.19
N SER A 116 6.32 15.54 -2.93
CA SER A 116 6.69 14.70 -1.78
C SER A 116 5.73 13.52 -1.56
N ARG A 117 4.44 13.70 -1.89
CA ARG A 117 3.45 12.62 -1.84
C ARG A 117 3.65 11.61 -2.97
N VAL A 118 3.97 12.08 -4.18
CA VAL A 118 4.36 11.21 -5.30
C VAL A 118 5.62 10.41 -4.95
N ASP A 119 6.65 11.06 -4.42
CA ASP A 119 7.87 10.37 -3.96
C ASP A 119 7.57 9.35 -2.85
N SER A 120 6.60 9.63 -1.97
CA SER A 120 6.16 8.68 -0.94
C SER A 120 5.47 7.44 -1.52
N VAL A 121 4.67 7.59 -2.58
CA VAL A 121 4.06 6.46 -3.31
C VAL A 121 5.15 5.59 -3.91
N ILE A 122 6.06 6.21 -4.66
CA ILE A 122 7.14 5.51 -5.36
C ILE A 122 8.04 4.77 -4.37
N TYR A 123 8.42 5.43 -3.27
CA TYR A 123 9.23 4.81 -2.22
C TYR A 123 8.56 3.54 -1.65
N ARG A 124 7.24 3.58 -1.42
CA ARG A 124 6.51 2.40 -0.92
C ARG A 124 6.35 1.32 -1.98
N TYR A 125 6.12 1.72 -3.22
CA TYR A 125 6.00 0.81 -4.35
C TYR A 125 7.30 0.05 -4.64
N ASN A 126 8.45 0.75 -4.69
CA ASN A 126 9.76 0.11 -4.93
C ASN A 126 10.17 -0.85 -3.81
N ARG A 127 9.57 -0.74 -2.62
CA ARG A 127 9.77 -1.69 -1.53
C ARG A 127 8.90 -2.95 -1.65
N LEU A 128 7.95 -2.97 -2.59
CA LEU A 128 7.22 -4.17 -2.94
C LEU A 128 8.09 -5.03 -3.85
N ASP A 129 8.22 -6.31 -3.51
CA ASP A 129 8.89 -7.31 -4.35
C ASP A 129 8.01 -7.64 -5.56
N THR A 130 7.98 -6.72 -6.52
CA THR A 130 7.10 -6.78 -7.71
C THR A 130 7.78 -7.40 -8.92
N GLY A 131 9.09 -7.62 -8.86
CA GLY A 131 9.89 -8.10 -9.99
C GLY A 131 10.14 -7.07 -11.10
N TYR A 132 9.68 -5.83 -10.93
CA TYR A 132 9.95 -4.72 -11.85
C TYR A 132 11.14 -3.88 -11.38
N GLU A 133 11.76 -3.15 -12.32
CA GLU A 133 12.79 -2.16 -11.99
C GLU A 133 12.20 -1.02 -11.14
N ASP A 134 13.04 -0.50 -10.23
CA ASP A 134 12.69 0.61 -9.35
C ASP A 134 12.29 1.85 -10.16
N ILE A 135 11.15 2.44 -9.81
CA ILE A 135 10.71 3.71 -10.38
C ILE A 135 11.61 4.84 -9.83
N PRO A 136 12.15 5.73 -10.66
CA PRO A 136 12.96 6.85 -10.20
C PRO A 136 12.22 7.76 -9.20
N THR A 137 12.92 8.28 -8.20
CA THR A 137 12.38 9.21 -7.19
C THR A 137 12.92 10.64 -7.39
N GLY A 138 12.35 11.61 -6.68
CA GLY A 138 12.81 13.01 -6.65
C GLY A 138 11.90 13.98 -7.38
N TYR A 139 10.63 13.61 -7.60
CA TYR A 139 9.63 14.49 -8.22
C TYR A 139 9.37 15.74 -7.38
N ALA A 140 9.51 15.68 -6.05
CA ALA A 140 9.48 16.86 -5.18
C ALA A 140 10.56 17.89 -5.53
N ARG A 141 11.77 17.41 -5.85
CA ARG A 141 12.92 18.25 -6.20
C ARG A 141 12.76 18.84 -7.59
N MET A 142 12.22 18.07 -8.54
CA MET A 142 11.95 18.54 -9.90
C MET A 142 10.84 19.59 -9.94
N ALA A 143 9.73 19.36 -9.23
CA ALA A 143 8.64 20.35 -9.11
C ALA A 143 9.12 21.69 -8.52
N GLY A 144 10.06 21.66 -7.58
CA GLY A 144 10.68 22.86 -7.01
C GLY A 144 11.65 23.60 -7.94
N ARG A 145 12.22 22.95 -8.97
CA ARG A 145 13.13 23.58 -9.95
C ARG A 145 12.41 24.22 -11.12
N VAL A 146 11.23 23.72 -11.51
CA VAL A 146 10.45 24.26 -12.65
C VAL A 146 9.85 25.64 -12.36
N LEU A 147 9.78 26.04 -11.08
CA LEU A 147 9.19 27.30 -10.62
C LEU A 147 10.20 28.33 -10.08
N ALA A 148 11.48 27.99 -10.06
CA ALA A 148 12.58 28.89 -9.69
C ALA A 148 13.17 29.50 -10.97
#